data_AF-A3YGB8-F1
#
_entry.id   AF-A3YGB8-F1
#
_cell.length_a   1.000
_cell.length_b   1.000
_cell.length_c   1.000
_cell.angle_alpha   90.00
_cell.angle_beta   90.00
_cell.angle_gamma   90.00
#
_symmetry.space_group_name_H-M   'P 1'
#
loop_
_entity.id
_entity.type
_entity.pdbx_description
1 polymer ?
#
loop_
_entity_poly.entity_id
_entity_poly.type
_entity_poly.pdbx_seq_one_letter_code
_entity_poly.pdbx_strand_id
1 'polypeptide(L)'
;MCVTKDNLNAPWLNFEAGALGKSVDKSRVCPFLFRIKRSEVSGPILQFQSTILEKEDLFKLLKSINDACDQDKIEESRLEKGFNVWWPSLVQELEEIPTSKIEKLGQVGPESPTEKMLEEILLLSRSNQMLLRTPEELLPASYIKNAVEKRDTAHGVNGLSHSSIVDLINEYHSLRNVIKKSLSYQNIDGAGDIVFQLDKLGEPIHYIEQRRRRWLSEQEKY
;
A
#
# COMPACT_ATOMS: atom_id res chain seq x y z
N MET A 1 -15.32 -16.11 -2.88
CA MET A 1 -15.77 -16.43 -4.25
C MET A 1 -14.80 -17.45 -4.82
N CYS A 2 -15.24 -18.66 -5.20
CA CYS A 2 -14.33 -19.69 -5.70
C CYS A 2 -14.23 -19.64 -7.23
N VAL A 3 -13.02 -19.48 -7.74
CA VAL A 3 -12.71 -19.39 -9.16
C VAL A 3 -11.95 -20.64 -9.58
N THR A 4 -12.46 -21.32 -10.60
CA THR A 4 -11.89 -22.54 -11.21
C THR A 4 -11.74 -22.32 -12.71
N LYS A 5 -10.96 -23.16 -13.41
CA LYS A 5 -10.83 -23.07 -14.88
C LYS A 5 -12.19 -23.12 -15.58
N ASP A 6 -13.15 -23.84 -15.00
CA ASP A 6 -14.48 -24.03 -15.55
C ASP A 6 -15.35 -22.77 -15.48
N ASN A 7 -15.16 -21.92 -14.47
CA ASN A 7 -16.00 -20.74 -14.24
C ASN A 7 -15.30 -19.40 -14.47
N LEU A 8 -13.99 -19.40 -14.72
CA LEU A 8 -13.18 -18.19 -14.89
C LEU A 8 -13.72 -17.25 -15.99
N ASN A 9 -14.19 -17.82 -17.10
CA ASN A 9 -14.75 -17.08 -18.22
C ASN A 9 -16.28 -16.97 -18.18
N ALA A 10 -16.91 -17.40 -17.09
CA ALA A 10 -18.36 -17.41 -16.99
C ALA A 10 -18.89 -15.96 -16.88
N PRO A 11 -19.83 -15.54 -17.76
CA PRO A 11 -20.34 -14.17 -17.76
C PRO A 11 -20.94 -13.74 -16.43
N TRP A 12 -21.62 -14.64 -15.72
CA TRP A 12 -22.21 -14.37 -14.42
C TRP A 12 -21.14 -14.03 -13.37
N LEU A 13 -20.00 -14.71 -13.38
CA LEU A 13 -18.93 -14.48 -12.40
C LEU A 13 -18.32 -13.09 -12.57
N ASN A 14 -18.09 -12.68 -13.82
CA ASN A 14 -17.59 -11.34 -14.15
C ASN A 14 -18.63 -10.24 -13.85
N PHE A 15 -19.91 -10.53 -14.05
CA PHE A 15 -21.00 -9.61 -13.71
C PHE A 15 -21.07 -9.36 -12.19
N GLU A 16 -21.09 -10.43 -11.39
CA GLU A 16 -21.11 -10.36 -9.93
C GLU A 16 -19.87 -9.65 -9.39
N ALA A 17 -18.69 -10.03 -9.89
CA ALA A 17 -17.44 -9.37 -9.55
C ALA A 17 -17.49 -7.86 -9.86
N GLY A 18 -18.01 -7.48 -11.02
CA GLY A 18 -18.17 -6.07 -11.42
C GLY A 18 -19.13 -5.29 -10.51
N ALA A 19 -20.23 -5.89 -10.10
CA ALA A 19 -21.17 -5.26 -9.16
C ALA A 19 -20.54 -5.08 -7.78
N LEU A 20 -19.87 -6.11 -7.26
CA LEU A 20 -19.19 -6.11 -5.96
C LEU A 20 -18.04 -5.08 -5.90
N GLY A 21 -17.42 -4.77 -7.04
CA GLY A 21 -16.34 -3.79 -7.15
C GLY A 21 -16.78 -2.33 -6.99
N LYS A 22 -18.07 -2.03 -7.11
CA LYS A 22 -18.59 -0.65 -6.98
C LYS A 22 -18.70 -0.15 -5.54
N SER A 23 -18.52 -1.03 -4.56
CA SER A 23 -18.66 -0.72 -3.14
C SER A 23 -17.43 -1.16 -2.35
N VAL A 24 -16.25 -0.74 -2.81
CA VAL A 24 -14.93 -1.17 -2.29
C VAL A 24 -14.82 -1.02 -0.77
N ASP A 25 -15.37 0.05 -0.18
CA ASP A 25 -15.22 0.34 1.26
C ASP A 25 -16.14 -0.51 2.17
N LYS A 26 -17.13 -1.20 1.60
CA LYS A 26 -18.09 -2.04 2.35
C LYS A 26 -18.11 -3.51 1.91
N SER A 27 -17.50 -3.81 0.77
CA SER A 27 -17.54 -5.13 0.14
C SER A 27 -16.36 -5.97 0.58
N ARG A 28 -16.61 -7.04 1.34
CA ARG A 28 -15.60 -8.01 1.79
C ARG A 28 -15.56 -9.19 0.82
N VAL A 29 -14.80 -9.06 -0.25
CA VAL A 29 -14.72 -10.07 -1.33
C VAL A 29 -13.29 -10.51 -1.55
N CYS A 30 -13.08 -11.82 -1.43
CA CYS A 30 -11.83 -12.48 -1.78
C CYS A 30 -12.09 -13.62 -2.79
N PRO A 31 -11.54 -13.53 -4.02
CA PRO A 31 -11.48 -14.64 -4.95
C PRO A 31 -10.49 -15.70 -4.45
N PHE A 32 -10.94 -16.94 -4.30
CA PHE A 32 -10.09 -18.10 -4.07
C PHE A 32 -9.85 -18.80 -5.40
N LEU A 33 -8.59 -18.82 -5.85
CA LEU A 33 -8.17 -19.38 -7.13
C LEU A 33 -7.80 -20.84 -6.94
N PHE A 34 -8.66 -21.74 -7.40
CA PHE A 34 -8.42 -23.17 -7.31
C PHE A 34 -7.84 -23.71 -8.61
N ARG A 35 -6.57 -24.14 -8.57
CA ARG A 35 -5.81 -24.66 -9.72
C ARG A 35 -5.71 -23.69 -10.91
N ILE A 36 -5.70 -22.39 -10.62
CA ILE A 36 -5.51 -21.31 -11.60
C ILE A 36 -4.43 -20.36 -11.09
N LYS A 37 -3.60 -19.86 -12.01
CA LYS A 37 -2.62 -18.81 -11.71
C LYS A 37 -3.27 -17.43 -11.69
N ARG A 38 -2.71 -16.52 -10.89
CA ARG A 38 -3.16 -15.10 -10.86
C ARG A 38 -3.05 -14.39 -12.21
N SER A 39 -2.19 -14.88 -13.11
CA SER A 39 -2.03 -14.38 -14.48
C SER A 39 -3.17 -14.78 -15.42
N GLU A 40 -3.79 -15.94 -15.19
CA GLU A 40 -4.94 -16.41 -15.97
C GLU A 40 -6.23 -15.62 -15.61
N VAL A 41 -6.26 -14.94 -14.46
CA VAL A 41 -7.38 -14.10 -14.04
C VAL A 41 -7.45 -12.82 -14.87
N SER A 42 -8.64 -12.50 -15.39
CA SER A 42 -8.90 -11.31 -16.20
C SER A 42 -10.21 -10.62 -15.78
N GLY A 43 -10.45 -9.43 -16.34
CA GLY A 43 -11.71 -8.72 -16.15
C GLY A 43 -11.92 -8.17 -14.73
N PRO A 44 -13.19 -7.99 -14.29
CA PRO A 44 -13.51 -7.37 -13.01
C PRO A 44 -12.98 -8.13 -11.79
N ILE A 45 -12.71 -9.43 -11.89
CA ILE A 45 -12.18 -10.21 -10.77
C ILE A 45 -10.80 -9.70 -10.33
N LEU A 46 -10.02 -9.13 -11.26
CA LEU A 46 -8.69 -8.56 -10.98
C LEU A 46 -8.68 -7.41 -9.97
N GLN A 47 -9.83 -6.77 -9.73
CA GLN A 47 -9.91 -5.66 -8.79
C GLN A 47 -9.86 -6.09 -7.32
N PHE A 48 -9.92 -7.40 -7.03
CA PHE A 48 -9.93 -7.97 -5.69
C PHE A 48 -8.63 -8.69 -5.34
N GLN A 49 -8.26 -8.65 -4.05
CA GLN A 49 -7.18 -9.46 -3.53
C GLN A 49 -7.54 -10.95 -3.59
N SER A 50 -6.78 -11.72 -4.36
CA SER A 50 -7.04 -13.14 -4.59
C SER A 50 -6.15 -14.04 -3.71
N THR A 51 -6.73 -15.13 -3.21
CA THR A 51 -6.06 -16.17 -2.44
C THR A 51 -5.80 -17.40 -3.30
N ILE A 52 -4.58 -17.94 -3.24
CA ILE A 52 -4.21 -19.22 -3.87
C ILE A 52 -4.16 -20.36 -2.84
N LEU A 53 -4.11 -21.61 -3.32
CA LEU A 53 -3.98 -22.80 -2.46
C LEU A 53 -2.55 -22.94 -1.93
N GLU A 54 -2.15 -22.00 -1.08
CA GLU A 54 -0.92 -22.03 -0.29
C GLU A 54 -1.29 -21.85 1.17
N LYS A 55 -0.54 -22.51 2.07
CA LYS A 55 -0.86 -22.54 3.50
C LYS A 55 -0.93 -21.12 4.07
N GLU A 56 0.06 -20.31 3.76
CA GLU A 56 0.20 -18.95 4.24
C GLU A 56 -0.90 -18.04 3.67
N ASP A 57 -1.25 -18.21 2.40
CA ASP A 57 -2.25 -17.37 1.72
C ASP A 57 -3.67 -17.71 2.19
N LEU A 58 -3.97 -19.01 2.37
CA LEU A 58 -5.26 -19.45 2.92
C LEU A 58 -5.40 -19.05 4.41
N PHE A 59 -4.31 -19.08 5.17
CA PHE A 59 -4.32 -18.59 6.55
C PHE A 59 -4.63 -17.08 6.62
N LYS A 60 -4.05 -16.28 5.72
CA LYS A 60 -4.39 -14.84 5.60
C LYS A 60 -5.87 -14.63 5.28
N LEU A 61 -6.45 -15.45 4.40
CA LEU A 61 -7.88 -15.42 4.12
C LEU A 61 -8.69 -15.69 5.38
N LEU A 62 -8.40 -16.77 6.11
CA LEU A 62 -9.09 -17.10 7.36
C LEU A 62 -8.92 -16.01 8.43
N LYS A 63 -7.73 -15.42 8.54
CA LYS A 63 -7.48 -14.29 9.44
C LYS A 63 -8.36 -13.09 9.07
N SER A 64 -8.45 -12.74 7.79
CA SER A 64 -9.30 -11.62 7.34
C SER A 64 -10.79 -11.89 7.58
N ILE A 65 -11.26 -13.13 7.45
CA ILE A 65 -12.62 -13.53 7.81
C ILE A 65 -12.83 -13.40 9.33
N ASN A 66 -11.88 -13.87 10.15
CA ASN A 66 -11.97 -13.76 11.60
C ASN A 66 -11.97 -12.31 12.08
N ASP A 67 -11.15 -11.46 11.47
CA ASP A 67 -11.10 -10.02 11.75
C ASP A 67 -12.42 -9.32 11.40
N ALA A 68 -13.17 -9.88 10.44
CA ALA A 68 -14.47 -9.42 10.03
C ALA A 68 -15.61 -9.80 10.99
N CYS A 69 -15.39 -10.71 11.95
CA CYS A 69 -16.43 -11.24 12.85
C CYS A 69 -16.69 -10.38 14.11
N ASP A 70 -16.06 -9.21 14.26
CA ASP A 70 -16.25 -8.26 15.37
C ASP A 70 -16.35 -8.93 16.75
N GLN A 71 -17.56 -9.10 17.31
CA GLN A 71 -17.81 -9.68 18.63
C GLN A 71 -17.57 -11.19 18.73
N ASP A 72 -17.68 -11.90 17.61
CA ASP A 72 -17.45 -13.35 17.51
C ASP A 72 -16.02 -13.69 17.09
N LYS A 73 -15.14 -12.69 17.02
CA LYS A 73 -13.73 -12.86 16.68
C LYS A 73 -13.04 -13.77 17.70
N ILE A 74 -12.38 -14.81 17.20
CA ILE A 74 -11.56 -15.70 18.03
C ILE A 74 -10.13 -15.19 18.15
N GLU A 75 -9.46 -15.57 19.24
CA GLU A 75 -8.05 -15.27 19.46
C GLU A 75 -7.18 -15.86 18.33
N GLU A 76 -6.21 -15.07 17.85
CA GLU A 76 -5.33 -15.46 16.74
C GLU A 76 -4.57 -16.77 17.03
N SER A 77 -4.09 -16.96 18.26
CA SER A 77 -3.39 -18.19 18.66
C SER A 77 -4.28 -19.44 18.57
N ARG A 78 -5.59 -19.28 18.79
CA ARG A 78 -6.58 -20.36 18.68
C ARG A 78 -6.93 -20.63 17.21
N LEU A 79 -7.06 -19.58 16.39
CA LEU A 79 -7.25 -19.70 14.95
C LEU A 79 -6.08 -20.44 14.30
N GLU A 80 -4.85 -20.06 14.63
CA GLU A 80 -3.63 -20.68 14.10
C GLU A 80 -3.52 -22.17 14.47
N LYS A 81 -3.77 -22.51 15.74
CA LYS A 81 -3.80 -23.91 16.18
C LYS A 81 -4.85 -24.72 15.43
N GLY A 82 -6.08 -24.21 15.33
CA GLY A 82 -7.15 -24.86 14.59
C GLY A 82 -6.78 -25.06 13.12
N PHE A 83 -6.28 -24.02 12.47
CA PHE A 83 -5.86 -24.07 11.08
C PHE A 83 -4.76 -25.14 10.85
N ASN A 84 -3.73 -25.17 11.68
CA ASN A 84 -2.64 -26.14 11.56
C ASN A 84 -3.11 -27.60 11.70
N VAL A 85 -4.13 -27.85 12.52
CA VAL A 85 -4.71 -29.19 12.69
C VAL A 85 -5.52 -29.61 11.46
N TRP A 86 -6.34 -28.71 10.91
CA TRP A 86 -7.23 -29.02 9.78
C TRP A 86 -6.57 -28.90 8.41
N TRP A 87 -5.45 -28.19 8.31
CA TRP A 87 -4.75 -27.95 7.05
C TRP A 87 -4.46 -29.24 6.24
N PRO A 88 -3.90 -30.31 6.82
CA PRO A 88 -3.60 -31.54 6.06
C PRO A 88 -4.86 -32.19 5.48
N SER A 89 -5.95 -32.24 6.27
CA SER A 89 -7.24 -32.79 5.83
C SER A 89 -7.84 -31.97 4.70
N LEU A 90 -7.79 -30.63 4.82
CA LEU A 90 -8.28 -29.72 3.79
C LEU A 90 -7.53 -29.88 2.48
N VAL A 91 -6.19 -29.97 2.53
CA VAL A 91 -5.38 -30.18 1.32
C VAL A 91 -5.72 -31.51 0.67
N GLN A 92 -5.85 -32.58 1.46
CA GLN A 92 -6.22 -33.89 0.94
C GLN A 92 -7.58 -33.85 0.24
N GLU A 93 -8.61 -33.30 0.88
CA GLU A 93 -9.95 -33.20 0.28
C GLU A 93 -9.94 -32.34 -1.00
N LEU A 94 -9.17 -31.26 -1.04
CA LEU A 94 -9.03 -30.40 -2.22
C LEU A 94 -8.26 -31.08 -3.35
N GLU A 95 -7.28 -31.94 -3.04
CA GLU A 95 -6.54 -32.72 -4.02
C GLU A 95 -7.41 -33.81 -4.65
N GLU A 96 -8.28 -34.45 -3.86
CA GLU A 96 -9.22 -35.47 -4.30
C GLU A 96 -10.29 -34.95 -5.27
N ILE A 97 -10.52 -33.63 -5.34
CA ILE A 97 -11.45 -33.04 -6.30
C ILE A 97 -10.94 -33.31 -7.73
N PRO A 98 -11.68 -34.08 -8.55
CA PRO A 98 -11.24 -34.40 -9.90
C PRO A 98 -11.27 -33.16 -10.78
N THR A 99 -10.22 -32.97 -11.58
CA THR A 99 -10.24 -31.96 -12.64
C THR A 99 -11.20 -32.43 -13.71
N SER A 100 -12.35 -31.77 -13.84
CA SER A 100 -13.33 -32.01 -14.91
C SER A 100 -12.61 -32.06 -16.27
N LYS A 101 -12.93 -33.08 -17.09
CA LYS A 101 -12.40 -33.31 -18.43
C LYS A 101 -12.63 -32.09 -19.34
N ILE A 102 -11.66 -31.20 -19.45
CA ILE A 102 -11.53 -30.26 -20.57
C ILE A 102 -10.18 -30.51 -21.24
N GLU A 103 -10.04 -31.68 -21.86
CA GLU A 103 -8.96 -31.97 -22.82
C GLU A 103 -9.22 -31.37 -24.20
N LYS A 104 -10.21 -30.49 -24.37
CA LYS A 104 -10.48 -29.84 -25.66
C LYS A 104 -10.89 -28.39 -25.47
N LEU A 105 -9.90 -27.52 -25.30
CA LEU A 105 -9.83 -26.13 -25.81
C LEU A 105 -8.61 -25.45 -25.18
N GLY A 106 -7.44 -25.56 -25.83
CA GLY A 106 -6.25 -24.75 -25.51
C GLY A 106 -5.05 -25.56 -25.06
N GLN A 107 -4.15 -25.86 -26.00
CA GLN A 107 -2.80 -26.29 -25.69
C GLN A 107 -2.08 -25.17 -24.93
N VAL A 108 -1.64 -25.42 -23.69
CA VAL A 108 -0.63 -24.57 -23.04
C VAL A 108 0.72 -25.19 -23.33
N GLY A 109 1.47 -24.55 -24.24
CA GLY A 109 2.87 -24.87 -24.51
C GLY A 109 3.80 -24.51 -23.35
N PRO A 110 5.09 -24.86 -23.42
CA PRO A 110 6.02 -24.70 -22.32
C PRO A 110 6.24 -23.21 -21.99
N GLU A 111 6.21 -22.89 -20.68
CA GLU A 111 6.42 -21.53 -20.15
C GLU A 111 7.63 -20.84 -20.80
N SER A 112 7.36 -19.85 -21.64
CA SER A 112 8.42 -19.09 -22.28
C SER A 112 9.01 -18.08 -21.28
N PRO A 113 10.31 -17.76 -21.34
CA PRO A 113 10.91 -16.68 -20.53
C PRO A 113 10.20 -15.33 -20.72
N THR A 114 9.59 -15.14 -21.88
CA THR A 114 8.78 -13.98 -22.25
C THR A 114 7.49 -13.91 -21.44
N GLU A 115 6.84 -15.05 -21.16
CA GLU A 115 5.65 -15.10 -20.31
C GLU A 115 5.94 -14.72 -18.86
N LYS A 116 7.11 -15.13 -18.32
CA LYS A 116 7.56 -14.71 -16.98
C LYS A 116 7.84 -13.22 -16.88
N MET A 117 8.47 -12.64 -17.91
CA MET A 117 8.72 -11.20 -17.96
C MET A 117 7.40 -10.42 -18.09
N LEU A 118 6.45 -10.92 -18.90
CA LEU A 118 5.12 -10.32 -19.03
C LEU A 118 4.31 -10.45 -17.74
N GLU A 119 4.46 -11.53 -17.00
CA GLU A 119 3.88 -11.71 -15.67
C GLU A 119 4.43 -10.68 -14.68
N GLU A 120 5.74 -10.45 -14.66
CA GLU A 120 6.37 -9.43 -13.81
C GLU A 120 5.88 -8.01 -14.18
N ILE A 121 5.83 -7.68 -15.47
CA ILE A 121 5.29 -6.40 -15.94
C ILE A 121 3.81 -6.24 -15.57
N LEU A 122 3.01 -7.31 -15.66
CA LEU A 122 1.61 -7.30 -15.24
C LEU A 122 1.47 -7.07 -13.74
N LEU A 123 2.32 -7.70 -12.92
CA LEU A 123 2.34 -7.48 -11.48
C LEU A 123 2.69 -6.03 -11.13
N LEU A 124 3.71 -5.47 -11.78
CA LEU A 124 4.12 -4.07 -11.59
C LEU A 124 3.03 -3.08 -12.03
N SER A 125 2.38 -3.34 -13.17
CA SER A 125 1.27 -2.52 -13.66
C SER A 125 0.07 -2.54 -12.72
N ARG A 126 -0.24 -3.71 -12.14
CA ARG A 126 -1.32 -3.87 -11.15
C ARG A 126 -1.01 -3.14 -9.85
N SER A 127 0.23 -3.20 -9.35
CA SER A 127 0.67 -2.42 -8.19
C SER A 127 0.51 -0.91 -8.43
N ASN A 128 0.86 -0.43 -9.63
CA ASN A 128 0.64 0.97 -10.00
C ASN A 128 -0.85 1.33 -10.09
N GLN A 129 -1.70 0.46 -10.67
CA GLN A 129 -3.15 0.69 -10.69
C GLN A 129 -3.76 0.73 -9.30
N MET A 130 -3.26 -0.09 -8.36
CA MET A 130 -3.72 -0.08 -6.97
C MET A 130 -3.39 1.25 -6.29
N LEU A 131 -2.16 1.75 -6.44
CA LEU A 131 -1.74 3.07 -5.96
C LEU A 131 -2.56 4.23 -6.55
N LEU A 132 -3.01 4.10 -7.80
CA LEU A 132 -3.84 5.11 -8.47
C LEU A 132 -5.33 5.02 -8.10
N ARG A 133 -5.78 3.92 -7.49
CA ARG A 133 -7.18 3.71 -7.10
C ARG A 133 -7.52 4.39 -5.79
N THR A 134 -6.53 4.61 -4.93
CA THR A 134 -6.60 5.37 -3.67
C THR A 134 -5.82 6.67 -3.83
N PRO A 135 -6.36 7.67 -4.56
CA PRO A 135 -5.68 8.95 -4.76
C PRO A 135 -5.40 9.67 -3.44
N GLU A 136 -6.11 9.34 -2.36
CA GLU A 136 -5.89 9.89 -1.01
C GLU A 136 -4.64 9.32 -0.32
N GLU A 137 -4.19 8.11 -0.66
CA GLU A 137 -2.91 7.58 -0.17
C GLU A 137 -1.73 8.18 -0.95
N LEU A 138 -1.92 8.41 -2.25
CA LEU A 138 -0.90 8.96 -3.14
C LEU A 138 -0.78 10.49 -3.03
N LEU A 139 -1.92 11.17 -2.85
CA LEU A 139 -2.08 12.61 -2.69
C LEU A 139 -3.06 12.90 -1.54
N PRO A 140 -2.61 12.83 -0.28
CA PRO A 140 -3.44 13.10 0.88
C PRO A 140 -4.17 14.43 0.79
N ALA A 141 -5.39 14.51 1.34
CA ALA A 141 -6.19 15.73 1.32
C ALA A 141 -5.46 16.93 1.95
N SER A 142 -4.59 16.70 2.95
CA SER A 142 -3.69 17.71 3.51
C SER A 142 -2.67 18.21 2.49
N TYR A 143 -2.09 17.32 1.67
CA TYR A 143 -1.19 17.68 0.58
C TYR A 143 -1.91 18.45 -0.53
N ILE A 144 -3.11 18.02 -0.93
CA ILE A 144 -3.91 18.75 -1.94
C ILE A 144 -4.36 20.09 -1.39
N LYS A 145 -4.82 20.18 -0.14
CA LYS A 145 -5.17 21.44 0.52
C LYS A 145 -3.97 22.40 0.52
N ASN A 146 -2.80 21.91 0.91
CA ASN A 146 -1.56 22.69 0.84
C ASN A 146 -1.17 23.05 -0.62
N ALA A 147 -1.46 22.21 -1.62
CA ALA A 147 -1.16 22.48 -3.02
C ALA A 147 -2.17 23.42 -3.72
N VAL A 148 -3.41 23.44 -3.25
CA VAL A 148 -4.48 24.33 -3.71
C VAL A 148 -4.38 25.69 -3.01
N GLU A 149 -4.06 25.72 -1.72
CA GLU A 149 -3.68 26.94 -0.99
C GLU A 149 -2.45 27.60 -1.65
N LYS A 150 -1.48 26.80 -2.13
CA LYS A 150 -0.38 27.29 -2.99
C LYS A 150 -0.85 27.93 -4.30
N ARG A 151 -1.99 27.53 -4.88
CA ARG A 151 -2.53 28.07 -6.14
C ARG A 151 -3.21 29.44 -5.96
N ASP A 152 -3.97 29.61 -4.88
CA ASP A 152 -4.59 30.91 -4.59
C ASP A 152 -3.55 31.96 -4.15
N THR A 153 -2.42 31.53 -3.59
CA THR A 153 -1.27 32.42 -3.33
C THR A 153 -0.37 32.65 -4.55
N ALA A 154 -0.58 31.92 -5.66
CA ALA A 154 0.28 31.94 -6.85
C ALA A 154 -0.19 32.93 -7.94
N HIS A 155 -0.70 34.10 -7.56
CA HIS A 155 -0.52 35.31 -8.36
C HIS A 155 0.87 35.96 -8.17
N GLY A 156 1.84 35.24 -7.58
CA GLY A 156 3.23 35.70 -7.48
C GLY A 156 4.24 34.55 -7.41
N VAL A 157 4.82 34.22 -8.57
CA VAL A 157 6.19 33.70 -8.77
C VAL A 157 6.60 32.36 -8.12
N ASN A 158 6.57 31.31 -8.96
CA ASN A 158 7.50 30.17 -9.08
C ASN A 158 8.08 29.46 -7.83
N GLY A 159 7.63 28.21 -7.63
CA GLY A 159 8.55 27.07 -7.78
C GLY A 159 9.50 26.71 -6.63
N LEU A 160 9.08 26.86 -5.37
CA LEU A 160 9.55 26.14 -4.15
C LEU A 160 8.90 26.89 -3.00
N SER A 161 7.71 26.45 -2.57
CA SER A 161 6.84 27.25 -1.69
C SER A 161 7.57 27.72 -0.43
N HIS A 162 7.75 29.03 -0.34
CA HIS A 162 8.35 29.81 0.75
C HIS A 162 7.92 29.33 2.15
N SER A 163 6.66 28.88 2.29
CA SER A 163 6.08 28.38 3.54
C SER A 163 6.78 27.14 4.07
N SER A 164 6.92 26.06 3.29
CA SER A 164 7.38 24.76 3.81
C SER A 164 8.83 24.76 4.33
N ILE A 165 9.71 25.60 3.78
CA ILE A 165 11.08 25.77 4.31
C ILE A 165 11.05 26.61 5.58
N VAL A 166 10.23 27.67 5.61
CA VAL A 166 10.03 28.51 6.79
C VAL A 166 9.38 27.71 7.93
N ASP A 167 8.42 26.85 7.62
CA ASP A 167 7.74 25.97 8.58
C ASP A 167 8.72 24.93 9.15
N LEU A 168 9.57 24.33 8.30
CA LEU A 168 10.64 23.43 8.75
C LEU A 168 11.65 24.14 9.67
N ILE A 169 12.03 25.38 9.33
CA ILE A 169 12.92 26.21 10.15
C ILE A 169 12.26 26.56 11.48
N ASN A 170 10.98 26.96 11.46
CA ASN A 170 10.21 27.31 12.65
C ASN A 170 10.05 26.12 13.58
N GLU A 171 9.72 24.94 13.04
CA GLU A 171 9.57 23.73 13.85
C GLU A 171 10.92 23.22 14.38
N TYR A 172 11.99 23.33 13.59
CA TYR A 172 13.33 23.06 14.10
C TYR A 172 13.70 23.97 15.28
N HIS A 173 13.42 25.28 15.19
CA HIS A 173 13.65 26.20 16.29
C HIS A 173 12.76 25.94 17.50
N SER A 174 11.48 25.62 17.28
CA SER A 174 10.53 25.21 18.32
C SER A 174 11.05 23.99 19.08
N LEU A 175 11.40 22.92 18.35
CA LEU A 175 11.95 21.68 18.88
C LEU A 175 13.25 21.92 19.66
N ARG A 176 14.19 22.68 19.07
CA ARG A 176 15.46 23.01 19.72
C ARG A 176 15.25 23.78 21.03
N ASN A 177 14.31 24.72 21.05
CA ASN A 177 14.01 25.51 22.25
C ASN A 177 13.38 24.65 23.34
N VAL A 178 12.43 23.77 22.97
CA VAL A 178 11.82 22.82 23.92
C VAL A 178 12.87 21.87 24.50
N ILE A 179 13.74 21.30 23.66
CA ILE A 179 14.76 20.37 24.11
C ILE A 179 15.81 21.08 24.98
N LYS A 180 16.31 22.25 24.58
CA LYS A 180 17.25 23.03 25.42
C LYS A 180 16.64 23.42 26.76
N LYS A 181 15.37 23.82 26.77
CA LYS A 181 14.65 24.14 27.99
C LYS A 181 14.55 22.91 28.88
N SER A 182 14.09 21.77 28.38
CA SER A 182 13.94 20.53 29.15
C SER A 182 15.29 20.01 29.70
N LEU A 183 16.35 20.07 28.89
CA LEU A 183 17.70 19.68 29.31
C LEU A 183 18.33 20.64 30.32
N SER A 184 17.86 21.89 30.43
CA SER A 184 18.34 22.83 31.44
C SER A 184 17.75 22.61 32.84
N TYR A 185 16.58 21.94 32.93
CA TYR A 185 15.90 21.65 34.20
C TYR A 185 16.30 20.31 34.82
N GLN A 186 16.95 19.43 34.06
CA GLN A 186 17.34 18.10 34.50
C GLN A 186 18.83 17.90 34.23
N ASN A 187 19.60 17.48 35.24
CA ASN A 187 21.02 17.18 35.09
C ASN A 187 21.17 15.82 34.38
N ILE A 188 20.88 15.81 33.08
CA ILE A 188 20.88 14.62 32.22
C ILE A 188 22.28 14.39 31.68
N ASP A 189 22.86 13.23 31.97
CA ASP A 189 24.12 12.80 31.39
C ASP A 189 23.97 12.61 29.87
N GLY A 190 24.91 13.13 29.07
CA GLY A 190 24.81 13.15 27.61
C GLY A 190 23.93 14.26 27.01
N ALA A 191 23.41 15.20 27.81
CA ALA A 191 22.67 16.37 27.30
C ALA A 191 23.48 17.20 26.28
N GLY A 192 24.80 17.26 26.44
CA GLY A 192 25.71 17.92 25.50
C GLY A 192 25.69 17.28 24.11
N ASP A 193 25.67 15.95 24.03
CA ASP A 193 25.67 15.22 22.76
C ASP A 193 24.35 15.39 21.99
N ILE A 194 23.22 15.42 22.72
CA ILE A 194 21.90 15.66 22.12
C ILE A 194 21.82 17.08 21.54
N VAL A 195 22.29 18.08 22.29
CA VAL A 195 22.34 19.46 21.80
C VAL A 195 23.28 19.58 20.60
N PHE A 196 24.42 18.89 20.63
CA PHE A 196 25.38 18.87 19.52
C PHE A 196 24.79 18.26 18.25
N GLN A 197 24.09 17.12 18.32
CA GLN A 197 23.44 16.52 17.16
C GLN A 197 22.28 17.39 16.64
N LEU A 198 21.52 18.04 17.53
CA LEU A 198 20.49 19.00 17.13
C LEU A 198 21.08 20.21 16.40
N ASP A 199 22.19 20.75 16.88
CA ASP A 199 22.87 21.88 16.22
C ASP A 199 23.43 21.45 14.85
N LYS A 200 23.99 20.24 14.74
CA LYS A 200 24.45 19.65 13.47
C LYS A 200 23.31 19.48 12.46
N LEU A 201 22.10 19.14 12.93
CA LEU A 201 20.91 19.03 12.09
C LEU A 201 20.39 20.40 11.61
N GLY A 202 20.74 21.48 12.31
CA GLY A 202 20.45 22.86 11.90
C GLY A 202 21.31 23.38 10.77
N GLU A 203 22.53 22.87 10.58
CA GLU A 203 23.45 23.28 9.52
C GLU A 203 22.86 23.14 8.10
N PRO A 204 22.32 21.97 7.68
CA PRO A 204 21.71 21.84 6.36
C PRO A 204 20.46 22.72 6.21
N ILE A 205 19.70 22.93 7.29
CA ILE A 205 18.51 23.79 7.29
C ILE A 205 18.90 25.26 7.03
N HIS A 206 19.91 25.77 7.74
CA HIS A 206 20.44 27.12 7.54
C HIS A 206 21.12 27.28 6.17
N TYR A 207 21.81 26.25 5.67
CA TYR A 207 22.40 26.28 4.33
C TYR A 207 21.33 26.46 3.24
N ILE A 208 20.22 25.72 3.34
CA ILE A 208 19.07 25.85 2.43
C ILE A 208 18.48 27.27 2.51
N GLU A 209 18.36 27.84 3.71
CA GLU A 209 17.87 29.20 3.91
C GLU A 209 18.80 30.28 3.33
N GLN A 210 20.11 30.18 3.55
CA GLN A 210 21.09 31.14 3.04
C GLN A 210 21.16 31.11 1.51
N ARG A 211 21.14 29.92 0.92
CA ARG A 211 21.10 29.74 -0.54
C ARG A 211 19.83 30.36 -1.13
N ARG A 212 18.68 30.21 -0.44
CA ARG A 212 17.42 30.85 -0.81
C ARG A 212 17.51 32.38 -0.77
N ARG A 213 18.07 32.97 0.29
CA ARG A 213 18.22 34.44 0.41
C ARG A 213 19.09 35.01 -0.71
N ARG A 214 20.17 34.32 -1.09
CA ARG A 214 21.02 34.74 -2.23
C ARG A 214 20.26 34.71 -3.54
N TRP A 215 19.53 33.64 -3.83
CA TRP A 215 18.75 33.52 -5.07
C TRP A 215 17.69 34.62 -5.19
N LEU A 216 16.99 34.95 -4.09
CA LEU A 216 16.02 36.06 -4.08
C LEU A 216 16.69 37.42 -4.36
N SER A 217 17.86 37.68 -3.77
CA SER A 217 18.60 38.92 -4.00
C SER A 217 19.17 39.06 -5.43
N GLU A 218 19.32 37.95 -6.16
CA GLU A 218 19.75 37.95 -7.56
C GLU A 218 18.57 38.17 -8.53
N GLN A 219 17.36 37.74 -8.17
CA GLN A 219 16.14 37.96 -8.95
C GLN A 219 15.63 39.41 -8.85
N GLU A 220 15.85 40.11 -7.72
CA GLU A 220 15.48 41.53 -7.55
C GLU A 220 16.38 42.51 -8.33
N LYS A 221 17.47 42.02 -8.96
CA LYS A 221 18.40 42.84 -9.75
C LYS A 221 18.10 42.87 -11.25
N TYR A 222 17.08 42.16 -11.71
CA TYR A 222 16.61 42.13 -13.10
C TYR A 222 15.14 42.55 -13.17
#